data_AF-A0A0D6KJF8-F1
#
_entry.id   AF-A0A0D6KJF8-F1
#
_cell.length_a   1.000
_cell.length_b   1.000
_cell.length_c   1.000
_cell.angle_alpha   90.00
_cell.angle_beta   90.00
_cell.angle_gamma   90.00
#
_symmetry.space_group_name_H-M   'P 1'
#
loop_
_entity.id
_entity.type
_entity.pdbx_description
1 polymer ?
#
loop_
_entity_poly.entity_id
_entity_poly.type
_entity_poly.pdbx_seq_one_letter_code
_entity_poly.pdbx_strand_id
1 'polypeptide(L)'
;MQPGIWRRIKEEISIWRVGTLPGIVVLCLVIIVRLTGAMQSLEWLVFDSFLRLRPVESVDERIVIVGINEDDIHNFGYPIPDQEMASLLKKLQAYAPRAIGVDIVRDIPVEPGSAELVNTFKQHKNLIGIEKALPVTIDPPPYLPDAQIGFVDQIPDADGKLRRSLLGTITPKGYKFALSLKLAEIYLANEGIQLKHRVGDRNLIWVGNIQLPRVYSNSGGYVRTDAGGFQVLLNFRSGPERFRTVTLGDIKAGKFQPEWIRDRIIIIGMTAPSAKDLTTTSAIPSAKFAPPGQVYGVEIHAHAVSQLISAVLNSRPLLKTWQDEWEYLWIIAWGFLGIAHARLTKLPLLNLVTIGFASFILVLVAYIFLILGWWIPLAPTIIIYTLNSLGLTALYQYEQTLKAEINAHYTMIERTFETIHNGPLQTLAKVLKLLKEQNLPTDKLLPEIEKELEKLNYDLRGIYEFLQREPVNQDKSLYLGQGLVINLHDPIHQILYQVYSYTLERDFPCFKTIKVKIRTFEPIEEKGLSIEQKRGLCRFLEEALCNVGKHAAGVTRLEVNCSASEGWHTLSIIDDALAISSYKEGRGTQQFRNLARQLKGKFRRVSLSPRGTLCELSWPVSKFWFY
;
A
#
# COMPACT_ATOMS: atom_id res chain seq x y z
N MET A 1 9.45 27.73 -28.49
CA MET A 1 9.07 26.53 -27.72
C MET A 1 8.18 26.97 -26.57
N GLN A 2 6.97 26.40 -26.44
CA GLN A 2 5.93 26.89 -25.54
C GLN A 2 6.31 26.72 -24.05
N PRO A 3 6.10 27.74 -23.19
CA PRO A 3 6.39 27.69 -21.74
C PRO A 3 5.68 26.56 -20.98
N GLY A 4 4.58 26.00 -21.52
CA GLY A 4 3.81 24.94 -20.88
C GLY A 4 4.49 23.57 -20.86
N ILE A 5 5.35 23.25 -21.84
CA ILE A 5 6.00 21.94 -21.95
C ILE A 5 7.12 21.81 -20.90
N TRP A 6 7.93 22.85 -20.73
CA TRP A 6 8.99 22.89 -19.71
C TRP A 6 8.46 22.83 -18.28
N ARG A 7 7.26 23.40 -18.05
CA ARG A 7 6.58 23.32 -16.76
C ARG A 7 6.08 21.89 -16.48
N ARG A 8 5.45 21.23 -17.47
CA ARG A 8 5.04 19.82 -17.35
C ARG A 8 6.24 18.90 -17.10
N ILE A 9 7.34 19.08 -17.81
CA ILE A 9 8.56 18.28 -17.62
C ILE A 9 9.15 18.47 -16.21
N LYS A 10 9.19 19.70 -15.69
CA LYS A 10 9.65 19.95 -14.31
C LYS A 10 8.71 19.36 -13.25
N GLU A 11 7.41 19.44 -13.46
CA GLU A 11 6.41 18.81 -12.59
C GLU A 11 6.57 17.28 -12.60
N GLU A 12 6.82 16.69 -13.77
CA GLU A 12 7.03 15.25 -13.94
C GLU A 12 8.35 14.79 -13.29
N ILE A 13 9.46 15.50 -13.48
CA ILE A 13 10.75 15.21 -12.82
C ILE A 13 10.65 15.31 -11.29
N SER A 14 9.89 16.28 -10.77
CA SER A 14 9.61 16.38 -9.33
C SER A 14 8.88 15.15 -8.81
N ILE A 15 7.92 14.63 -9.59
CA ILE A 15 7.13 13.42 -9.25
C ILE A 15 8.03 12.18 -9.23
N TRP A 16 8.92 12.00 -10.22
CA TRP A 16 9.86 10.89 -10.27
C TRP A 16 10.82 10.87 -9.08
N ARG A 17 11.29 12.04 -8.63
CA ARG A 17 12.25 12.16 -7.54
C ARG A 17 11.65 11.90 -6.16
N VAL A 18 10.40 12.30 -5.93
CA VAL A 18 9.79 12.32 -4.59
C VAL A 18 9.04 11.02 -4.27
N GLY A 19 8.45 10.37 -5.28
CA GLY A 19 7.67 9.15 -5.08
C GLY A 19 8.29 7.89 -5.66
N THR A 20 8.60 7.92 -6.96
CA THR A 20 8.97 6.69 -7.68
C THR A 20 10.32 6.15 -7.23
N LEU A 21 11.34 7.00 -7.08
CA LEU A 21 12.67 6.54 -6.67
C LEU A 21 12.69 5.92 -5.26
N PRO A 22 12.15 6.56 -4.20
CA PRO A 22 12.05 5.91 -2.89
C PRO A 22 11.21 4.63 -2.92
N GLY A 23 10.11 4.61 -3.68
CA GLY A 23 9.27 3.41 -3.82
C GLY A 23 10.00 2.22 -4.47
N ILE A 24 10.86 2.49 -5.47
CA ILE A 24 11.73 1.48 -6.07
C ILE A 24 12.77 0.98 -5.06
N VAL A 25 13.36 1.88 -4.25
CA VAL A 25 14.31 1.48 -3.20
C VAL A 25 13.63 0.54 -2.19
N VAL A 26 12.43 0.87 -1.73
CA VAL A 26 11.66 0.00 -0.82
C VAL A 26 11.35 -1.35 -1.49
N LEU A 27 10.97 -1.36 -2.76
CA LEU A 27 10.74 -2.59 -3.52
C LEU A 27 11.99 -3.48 -3.57
N CYS A 28 13.15 -2.90 -3.91
CA CYS A 28 14.42 -3.62 -3.89
C CYS A 28 14.76 -4.16 -2.50
N LEU A 29 14.56 -3.36 -1.44
CA LEU A 29 14.79 -3.80 -0.06
C LEU A 29 13.88 -4.97 0.33
N VAL A 30 12.58 -4.90 0.02
CA VAL A 30 11.64 -6.01 0.31
C VAL A 30 12.04 -7.28 -0.43
N ILE A 31 12.44 -7.18 -1.70
CA ILE A 31 12.94 -8.33 -2.48
C ILE A 31 14.21 -8.91 -1.84
N ILE A 32 15.18 -8.06 -1.44
CA ILE A 32 16.40 -8.51 -0.75
C ILE A 32 16.05 -9.24 0.55
N VAL A 33 15.15 -8.68 1.36
CA VAL A 33 14.71 -9.30 2.63
C VAL A 33 13.96 -10.62 2.38
N ARG A 34 13.17 -10.73 1.31
CA ARG A 34 12.57 -12.02 0.90
C ARG A 34 13.65 -13.03 0.53
N LEU A 35 14.64 -12.64 -0.27
CA LEU A 35 15.73 -13.51 -0.72
C LEU A 35 16.63 -14.02 0.42
N THR A 36 16.70 -13.32 1.56
CA THR A 36 17.42 -13.83 2.73
C THR A 36 16.66 -14.93 3.48
N GLY A 37 15.34 -15.05 3.29
CA GLY A 37 14.47 -15.96 4.03
C GLY A 37 13.82 -15.35 5.27
N ALA A 38 14.03 -14.06 5.54
CA ALA A 38 13.49 -13.41 6.74
C ALA A 38 11.96 -13.37 6.79
N MET A 39 11.28 -13.52 5.64
CA MET A 39 9.82 -13.51 5.53
C MET A 39 9.18 -14.92 5.54
N GLN A 40 9.98 -16.00 5.58
CA GLN A 40 9.46 -17.37 5.46
C GLN A 40 8.46 -17.72 6.57
N SER A 41 8.74 -17.32 7.81
CA SER A 41 7.87 -17.58 8.97
C SER A 41 6.49 -16.96 8.82
N LEU A 42 6.40 -15.77 8.22
CA LEU A 42 5.12 -15.09 7.95
C LEU A 42 4.33 -15.82 6.85
N GLU A 43 5.01 -16.25 5.78
CA GLU A 43 4.38 -17.05 4.71
C GLU A 43 3.86 -18.40 5.22
N TRP A 44 4.65 -19.08 6.05
CA TRP A 44 4.22 -20.33 6.68
C TRP A 44 3.06 -20.14 7.64
N LEU A 45 3.05 -19.05 8.42
CA LEU A 45 1.93 -18.72 9.29
C LEU A 45 0.64 -18.52 8.49
N VAL A 46 0.72 -17.79 7.38
CA VAL A 46 -0.40 -17.58 6.46
C VAL A 46 -0.87 -18.91 5.88
N PHE A 47 0.06 -19.72 5.37
CA PHE A 47 -0.24 -21.03 4.78
C PHE A 47 -0.97 -21.95 5.77
N ASP A 48 -0.44 -22.09 6.98
CA ASP A 48 -1.04 -22.93 8.04
C ASP A 48 -2.43 -22.41 8.43
N SER A 49 -2.57 -21.08 8.57
CA SER A 49 -3.83 -20.44 8.95
C SER A 49 -4.90 -20.65 7.87
N PHE A 50 -4.53 -20.49 6.60
CA PHE A 50 -5.45 -20.71 5.50
C PHE A 50 -5.87 -22.17 5.39
N LEU A 51 -4.96 -23.13 5.58
CA LEU A 51 -5.31 -24.55 5.61
C LEU A 51 -6.29 -24.88 6.74
N ARG A 52 -6.07 -24.28 7.93
CA ARG A 52 -6.95 -24.46 9.10
C ARG A 52 -8.34 -23.86 8.90
N LEU A 53 -8.43 -22.74 8.17
CA LEU A 53 -9.69 -22.02 7.92
C LEU A 53 -10.53 -22.62 6.78
N ARG A 54 -10.03 -23.64 6.08
CA ARG A 54 -10.75 -24.24 4.97
C ARG A 54 -12.10 -24.81 5.37
N PRO A 55 -13.09 -24.80 4.45
CA PRO A 55 -14.36 -25.48 4.65
C PRO A 55 -14.14 -26.94 5.08
N VAL A 56 -14.99 -27.40 6.01
CA VAL A 56 -14.95 -28.78 6.50
C VAL A 56 -15.18 -29.75 5.34
N GLU A 57 -14.36 -30.79 5.25
CA GLU A 57 -14.47 -31.85 4.25
C GLU A 57 -15.08 -33.11 4.89
N SER A 58 -15.93 -33.86 4.17
CA SER A 58 -16.61 -35.08 4.67
C SER A 58 -15.63 -36.24 4.88
N VAL A 59 -15.58 -36.96 6.00
CA VAL A 59 -14.62 -38.07 6.27
C VAL A 59 -14.26 -38.90 5.03
N ASP A 60 -12.96 -39.17 4.81
CA ASP A 60 -12.52 -40.01 3.69
C ASP A 60 -12.71 -41.50 4.01
N GLU A 61 -13.88 -42.02 3.66
CA GLU A 61 -14.28 -43.42 3.93
C GLU A 61 -13.44 -44.47 3.18
N ARG A 62 -12.53 -44.07 2.29
CA ARG A 62 -11.63 -45.01 1.59
C ARG A 62 -10.47 -45.45 2.46
N ILE A 63 -10.19 -44.72 3.54
CA ILE A 63 -9.03 -44.94 4.42
C ILE A 63 -9.52 -45.13 5.86
N VAL A 64 -9.06 -46.21 6.48
CA VAL A 64 -9.32 -46.49 7.90
C VAL A 64 -7.99 -46.61 8.63
N ILE A 65 -7.89 -45.89 9.74
CA ILE A 65 -6.78 -45.99 10.67
C ILE A 65 -7.13 -47.06 11.70
N VAL A 66 -6.26 -48.07 11.83
CA VAL A 66 -6.31 -49.00 12.96
C VAL A 66 -5.28 -48.52 13.98
N GLY A 67 -5.75 -47.78 14.98
CA GLY A 67 -4.91 -47.17 16.00
C GLY A 67 -4.59 -48.14 17.11
N ILE A 68 -3.32 -48.19 17.53
CA ILE A 68 -2.90 -48.89 18.75
C ILE A 68 -2.77 -47.83 19.83
N ASN A 69 -3.75 -47.79 20.74
CA ASN A 69 -3.84 -46.78 21.80
C ASN A 69 -3.25 -47.28 23.13
N GLU A 70 -3.36 -46.47 24.19
CA GLU A 70 -2.85 -46.84 25.53
C GLU A 70 -3.54 -48.09 26.10
N ASP A 71 -4.84 -48.26 25.87
CA ASP A 71 -5.57 -49.44 26.32
C ASP A 71 -5.09 -50.71 25.60
N ASP A 72 -4.80 -50.61 24.30
CA ASP A 72 -4.24 -51.70 23.51
C ASP A 72 -2.84 -52.08 23.99
N ILE A 73 -2.00 -51.09 24.30
CA ILE A 73 -0.66 -51.30 24.89
C ILE A 73 -0.77 -52.01 26.24
N HIS A 74 -1.73 -51.59 27.09
CA HIS A 74 -1.94 -52.21 28.39
C HIS A 74 -2.42 -53.66 28.27
N ASN A 75 -3.33 -53.93 27.34
CA ASN A 75 -3.97 -55.24 27.19
C ASN A 75 -3.14 -56.26 26.41
N PHE A 76 -2.32 -55.83 25.45
CA PHE A 76 -1.57 -56.72 24.55
C PHE A 76 -0.04 -56.60 24.69
N GLY A 77 0.45 -55.66 25.50
CA GLY A 77 1.88 -55.42 25.72
C GLY A 77 2.49 -54.41 24.74
N TYR A 78 3.69 -53.92 25.06
CA TYR A 78 4.47 -53.02 24.22
C TYR A 78 5.96 -53.39 24.23
N PRO A 79 6.62 -53.55 23.07
CA PRO A 79 6.05 -53.56 21.72
C PRO A 79 4.98 -54.64 21.54
N ILE A 80 3.96 -54.38 20.71
CA ILE A 80 2.90 -55.36 20.42
C ILE A 80 3.56 -56.63 19.88
N PRO A 81 3.26 -57.85 20.38
CA PRO A 81 3.88 -59.08 19.87
C PRO A 81 3.52 -59.42 18.42
N ASP A 82 4.38 -60.15 17.72
CA ASP A 82 4.18 -60.55 16.32
C ASP A 82 2.97 -61.46 16.12
N GLN A 83 2.66 -62.31 17.10
CA GLN A 83 1.44 -63.13 17.12
C GLN A 83 0.18 -62.25 17.07
N GLU A 84 0.18 -61.16 17.84
CA GLU A 84 -0.95 -60.24 17.90
C GLU A 84 -1.11 -59.45 16.60
N MET A 85 0.01 -59.05 16.00
CA MET A 85 0.02 -58.42 14.68
C MET A 85 -0.43 -59.39 13.59
N ALA A 86 0.01 -60.65 13.61
CA ALA A 86 -0.40 -61.66 12.65
C ALA A 86 -1.90 -61.93 12.74
N SER A 87 -2.44 -62.05 13.97
CA SER A 87 -3.87 -62.21 14.24
C SER A 87 -4.69 -61.02 13.72
N LEU A 88 -4.24 -59.79 13.99
CA LEU A 88 -4.87 -58.57 13.47
C LEU A 88 -4.91 -58.60 11.93
N LEU A 89 -3.76 -58.83 11.29
CA LEU A 89 -3.64 -58.82 9.83
C LEU A 89 -4.51 -59.90 9.18
N LYS A 90 -4.51 -61.13 9.71
CA LYS A 90 -5.38 -62.21 9.21
C LYS A 90 -6.86 -61.85 9.34
N LYS A 91 -7.26 -61.24 10.47
CA LYS A 91 -8.64 -60.80 10.69
C LYS A 91 -9.05 -59.72 9.69
N LEU A 92 -8.19 -58.73 9.45
CA LEU A 92 -8.44 -57.67 8.46
C LEU A 92 -8.51 -58.25 7.04
N GLN A 93 -7.59 -59.15 6.67
CA GLN A 93 -7.54 -59.79 5.35
C GLN A 93 -8.81 -60.59 5.03
N ALA A 94 -9.47 -61.18 6.03
CA ALA A 94 -10.74 -61.88 5.85
C ALA A 94 -11.88 -61.00 5.27
N TYR A 95 -11.74 -59.67 5.36
CA TYR A 95 -12.70 -58.71 4.80
C TYR A 95 -12.27 -58.12 3.45
N ALA A 96 -11.18 -58.61 2.86
CA ALA A 96 -10.64 -58.17 1.57
C ALA A 96 -10.40 -56.65 1.45
N PRO A 97 -9.49 -56.07 2.27
CA PRO A 97 -9.05 -54.69 2.08
C PRO A 97 -8.18 -54.58 0.82
N ARG A 98 -8.18 -53.40 0.20
CA ARG A 98 -7.37 -53.14 -1.00
C ARG A 98 -5.88 -53.06 -0.69
N ALA A 99 -5.52 -52.42 0.41
CA ALA A 99 -4.15 -52.29 0.86
C ALA A 99 -4.11 -52.19 2.39
N ILE A 100 -3.06 -52.72 3.00
CA ILE A 100 -2.78 -52.52 4.42
C ILE A 100 -1.35 -52.03 4.59
N GLY A 101 -1.18 -50.85 5.18
CA GLY A 101 0.11 -50.34 5.62
C GLY A 101 0.31 -50.62 7.10
N VAL A 102 1.47 -51.16 7.46
CA VAL A 102 1.86 -51.38 8.86
C VAL A 102 2.92 -50.35 9.23
N ASP A 103 2.48 -49.21 9.73
CA ASP A 103 3.30 -48.09 10.20
C ASP A 103 3.85 -48.35 11.60
N ILE A 104 4.59 -49.46 11.72
CA ILE A 104 5.23 -49.91 12.96
C ILE A 104 6.60 -50.45 12.59
N VAL A 105 7.64 -49.88 13.20
CA VAL A 105 9.01 -50.32 12.98
C VAL A 105 9.19 -51.74 13.51
N ARG A 106 9.79 -52.60 12.69
CA ARG A 106 9.91 -54.03 12.97
C ARG A 106 11.18 -54.64 12.38
N ASP A 107 12.32 -53.97 12.58
CA ASP A 107 13.63 -54.47 12.15
C ASP A 107 13.99 -55.79 12.89
N ILE A 108 13.65 -55.85 14.17
CA ILE A 108 13.85 -56.98 15.07
C ILE A 108 12.48 -57.66 15.32
N PRO A 109 12.40 -58.99 15.16
CA PRO A 109 11.20 -59.75 15.51
C PRO A 109 10.78 -59.57 16.98
N VAL A 110 9.47 -59.55 17.23
CA VAL A 110 8.90 -59.42 18.59
C VAL A 110 8.13 -60.69 18.91
N GLU A 111 8.79 -61.64 19.58
CA GLU A 111 8.17 -62.91 19.96
C GLU A 111 7.07 -62.74 21.04
N PRO A 112 6.10 -63.67 21.10
CA PRO A 112 5.91 -64.83 20.22
C PRO A 112 5.31 -64.47 18.85
N GLY A 113 5.52 -65.33 17.85
CA GLY A 113 4.72 -65.38 16.62
C GLY A 113 5.36 -64.83 15.35
N SER A 114 6.68 -64.59 15.35
CA SER A 114 7.39 -64.05 14.19
C SER A 114 7.17 -64.86 12.91
N ALA A 115 7.24 -66.18 13.00
CA ALA A 115 7.01 -67.08 11.86
C ALA A 115 5.61 -66.93 11.25
N GLU A 116 4.60 -66.70 12.09
CA GLU A 116 3.21 -66.50 11.65
C GLU A 116 3.03 -65.16 10.95
N LEU A 117 3.66 -64.10 11.47
CA LEU A 117 3.66 -62.78 10.86
C LEU A 117 4.36 -62.79 9.50
N VAL A 118 5.55 -63.41 9.43
CA VAL A 118 6.30 -63.61 8.18
C VAL A 118 5.44 -64.31 7.12
N ASN A 119 4.78 -65.41 7.51
CA ASN A 119 3.93 -66.15 6.60
C ASN A 119 2.74 -65.30 6.11
N THR A 120 2.16 -64.49 6.98
CA THR A 120 1.05 -63.57 6.63
C THR A 120 1.49 -62.54 5.58
N PHE A 121 2.68 -61.93 5.74
CA PHE A 121 3.24 -61.01 4.73
C PHE A 121 3.51 -61.69 3.38
N LYS A 122 4.04 -62.93 3.40
CA LYS A 122 4.31 -63.71 2.18
C LYS A 122 3.03 -64.09 1.43
N GLN A 123 1.95 -64.38 2.15
CA GLN A 123 0.66 -64.77 1.56
C GLN A 123 -0.08 -63.61 0.91
N HIS A 124 0.13 -62.38 1.38
CA HIS A 124 -0.69 -61.23 1.00
C HIS A 124 0.14 -60.07 0.46
N LYS A 125 0.14 -59.90 -0.87
CA LYS A 125 0.91 -58.86 -1.58
C LYS A 125 0.43 -57.43 -1.33
N ASN A 126 -0.79 -57.26 -0.81
CA ASN A 126 -1.38 -55.96 -0.46
C ASN A 126 -0.94 -55.46 0.93
N LEU A 127 -0.09 -56.21 1.65
CA LEU A 127 0.54 -55.78 2.90
C LEU A 127 1.84 -55.04 2.62
N ILE A 128 1.99 -53.85 3.18
CA ILE A 128 3.18 -53.00 3.07
C ILE A 128 3.73 -52.72 4.46
N GLY A 129 4.96 -53.17 4.72
CA GLY A 129 5.72 -52.81 5.91
C GLY A 129 6.59 -51.59 5.66
N ILE A 130 7.22 -51.12 6.73
CA ILE A 130 7.96 -49.85 6.70
C ILE A 130 9.46 -50.02 6.94
N GLU A 131 10.21 -49.07 6.41
CA GLU A 131 11.60 -48.80 6.75
C GLU A 131 11.74 -47.31 7.12
N LYS A 132 12.83 -46.96 7.81
CA LYS A 132 13.25 -45.57 7.93
C LYS A 132 14.48 -45.37 7.07
N ALA A 133 14.43 -44.46 6.11
CA ALA A 133 15.50 -44.26 5.14
C ALA A 133 16.42 -43.09 5.49
N LEU A 134 15.96 -42.08 6.26
CA LEU A 134 16.65 -40.81 6.48
C LEU A 134 16.34 -40.17 7.87
N PRO A 135 17.29 -39.40 8.44
CA PRO A 135 18.73 -39.53 8.26
C PRO A 135 19.27 -40.80 8.96
N VAL A 136 18.58 -41.29 9.99
CA VAL A 136 18.90 -42.54 10.69
C VAL A 136 18.11 -43.66 10.02
N THR A 137 18.85 -44.62 9.46
CA THR A 137 18.24 -45.76 8.78
C THR A 137 17.79 -46.81 9.79
N ILE A 138 16.58 -47.32 9.62
CA ILE A 138 16.08 -48.49 10.33
C ILE A 138 15.61 -49.47 9.27
N ASP A 139 16.16 -50.69 9.31
CA ASP A 139 15.86 -51.71 8.30
C ASP A 139 14.39 -52.16 8.39
N PRO A 140 13.77 -52.53 7.26
CA PRO A 140 12.48 -53.18 7.27
C PRO A 140 12.59 -54.60 7.88
N PRO A 141 11.45 -55.25 8.20
CA PRO A 141 11.48 -56.64 8.59
C PRO A 141 12.23 -57.50 7.56
N PRO A 142 13.20 -58.34 7.97
CA PRO A 142 14.21 -58.93 7.09
C PRO A 142 13.66 -59.90 6.04
N TYR A 143 12.38 -60.27 6.16
CA TYR A 143 11.68 -61.21 5.29
C TYR A 143 10.80 -60.53 4.24
N LEU A 144 10.67 -59.21 4.25
CA LEU A 144 9.83 -58.50 3.28
C LEU A 144 10.53 -58.31 1.93
N PRO A 145 9.86 -58.60 0.80
CA PRO A 145 10.37 -58.23 -0.50
C PRO A 145 10.31 -56.71 -0.68
N ASP A 146 11.24 -56.13 -1.47
CA ASP A 146 11.30 -54.69 -1.75
C ASP A 146 9.98 -54.08 -2.25
N ALA A 147 9.15 -54.86 -2.93
CA ALA A 147 7.84 -54.41 -3.42
C ALA A 147 6.85 -54.11 -2.27
N GLN A 148 7.02 -54.75 -1.12
CA GLN A 148 6.18 -54.62 0.08
C GLN A 148 6.79 -53.70 1.13
N ILE A 149 7.79 -52.90 0.76
CA ILE A 149 8.46 -51.96 1.67
C ILE A 149 8.20 -50.53 1.17
N GLY A 150 7.79 -49.66 2.09
CA GLY A 150 7.72 -48.22 1.86
C GLY A 150 8.32 -47.45 3.03
N PHE A 151 9.09 -46.40 2.76
CA PHE A 151 9.70 -45.63 3.84
C PHE A 151 8.67 -44.69 4.52
N VAL A 152 8.92 -44.29 5.77
CA VAL A 152 8.01 -43.42 6.56
C VAL A 152 8.62 -42.07 6.96
N ASP A 153 9.77 -41.73 6.41
CA ASP A 153 10.49 -40.49 6.72
C ASP A 153 9.63 -39.23 6.51
N GLN A 154 9.62 -38.39 7.55
CA GLN A 154 8.98 -37.07 7.54
C GLN A 154 10.06 -36.01 7.74
N ILE A 155 10.07 -34.98 6.90
CA ILE A 155 11.02 -33.88 6.95
C ILE A 155 10.27 -32.62 7.41
N PRO A 156 10.29 -32.29 8.72
CA PRO A 156 9.70 -31.05 9.19
C PRO A 156 10.46 -29.84 8.63
N ASP A 157 9.79 -28.70 8.55
CA ASP A 157 10.41 -27.44 8.18
C ASP A 157 11.26 -26.88 9.34
N ALA A 158 11.98 -25.79 9.09
CA ALA A 158 12.91 -25.20 10.06
C ALA A 158 12.25 -24.73 11.38
N ASP A 159 10.93 -24.55 11.39
CA ASP A 159 10.14 -24.24 12.59
C ASP A 159 9.59 -25.50 13.30
N GLY A 160 10.02 -26.69 12.88
CA GLY A 160 9.64 -27.98 13.45
C GLY A 160 8.27 -28.50 13.00
N LYS A 161 7.57 -27.80 12.09
CA LYS A 161 6.23 -28.18 11.64
C LYS A 161 6.28 -28.92 10.30
N LEU A 162 5.41 -29.90 10.14
CA LEU A 162 5.28 -30.64 8.89
C LEU A 162 4.23 -29.99 7.96
N ARG A 163 4.69 -29.59 6.77
CA ARG A 163 3.87 -29.05 5.67
C ARG A 163 4.03 -29.81 4.36
N ARG A 164 4.98 -30.74 4.31
CA ARG A 164 5.42 -31.46 3.12
C ARG A 164 5.38 -32.95 3.38
N SER A 165 5.20 -33.73 2.31
CA SER A 165 5.31 -35.19 2.35
C SER A 165 6.36 -35.64 1.34
N LEU A 166 7.35 -36.39 1.82
CA LEU A 166 8.34 -37.06 1.01
C LEU A 166 7.71 -38.32 0.42
N LEU A 167 7.66 -38.43 -0.91
CA LEU A 167 7.04 -39.55 -1.63
C LEU A 167 8.07 -40.49 -2.26
N GLY A 168 9.26 -39.99 -2.56
CA GLY A 168 10.36 -40.78 -3.11
C GLY A 168 11.70 -40.21 -2.73
N THR A 169 12.70 -41.06 -2.53
CA THR A 169 14.07 -40.61 -2.23
C THR A 169 15.11 -41.61 -2.69
N ILE A 170 16.35 -41.12 -2.85
CA ILE A 170 17.50 -41.96 -3.19
C ILE A 170 18.10 -42.46 -1.87
N THR A 171 18.25 -43.78 -1.76
CA THR A 171 18.96 -44.43 -0.67
C THR A 171 20.16 -45.20 -1.23
N PRO A 172 21.09 -45.68 -0.38
CA PRO A 172 22.17 -46.57 -0.82
C PRO A 172 21.65 -47.86 -1.51
N LYS A 173 20.42 -48.29 -1.18
CA LYS A 173 19.74 -49.46 -1.77
C LYS A 173 18.93 -49.12 -3.04
N GLY A 174 19.07 -47.90 -3.57
CA GLY A 174 18.39 -47.44 -4.78
C GLY A 174 17.28 -46.42 -4.51
N TYR A 175 16.43 -46.18 -5.51
CA TYR A 175 15.32 -45.24 -5.37
C TYR A 175 14.16 -45.94 -4.65
N LYS A 176 13.73 -45.41 -3.51
CA LYS A 176 12.67 -45.95 -2.67
C LYS A 176 11.46 -45.02 -2.69
N PHE A 177 10.28 -45.57 -2.44
CA PHE A 177 9.01 -44.84 -2.35
C PHE A 177 8.45 -44.88 -0.94
N ALA A 178 7.72 -43.84 -0.57
CA ALA A 178 7.09 -43.74 0.74
C ALA A 178 5.93 -44.73 0.88
N LEU A 179 5.62 -45.13 2.12
CA LEU A 179 4.44 -45.93 2.47
C LEU A 179 3.17 -45.34 1.84
N SER A 180 2.99 -44.02 1.95
CA SER A 180 1.79 -43.34 1.43
C SER A 180 1.62 -43.47 -0.09
N LEU A 181 2.72 -43.39 -0.84
CA LEU A 181 2.67 -43.56 -2.29
C LEU A 181 2.41 -45.04 -2.67
N LYS A 182 3.01 -46.00 -1.95
CA LYS A 182 2.78 -47.44 -2.15
C LYS A 182 1.32 -47.84 -1.90
N LEU A 183 0.71 -47.34 -0.83
CA LEU A 183 -0.70 -47.62 -0.53
C LEU A 183 -1.64 -47.01 -1.58
N ALA A 184 -1.35 -45.77 -2.02
CA ALA A 184 -2.11 -45.15 -3.10
C ALA A 184 -1.94 -45.90 -4.43
N GLU A 185 -0.74 -46.39 -4.75
CA GLU A 185 -0.44 -47.22 -5.92
C GLU A 185 -1.34 -48.46 -5.97
N ILE A 186 -1.37 -49.24 -4.90
CA ILE A 186 -2.14 -50.48 -4.84
C ILE A 186 -3.64 -50.21 -4.98
N TYR A 187 -4.13 -49.17 -4.29
CA TYR A 187 -5.54 -48.80 -4.36
C TYR A 187 -5.96 -48.36 -5.77
N LEU A 188 -5.15 -47.53 -6.42
CA LEU A 188 -5.42 -46.99 -7.76
C LEU A 188 -5.20 -48.03 -8.87
N ALA A 189 -4.27 -48.98 -8.69
CA ALA A 189 -4.08 -50.08 -9.63
C ALA A 189 -5.36 -50.93 -9.76
N ASN A 190 -6.11 -51.11 -8.66
CA ASN A 190 -7.41 -51.77 -8.68
C ASN A 190 -8.51 -50.96 -9.40
N GLU A 191 -8.31 -49.64 -9.57
CA GLU A 191 -9.14 -48.76 -10.42
C GLU A 191 -8.64 -48.72 -11.88
N GLY A 192 -7.64 -49.53 -12.24
CA GLY A 192 -7.03 -49.53 -13.58
C GLY A 192 -6.07 -48.35 -13.82
N ILE A 193 -5.67 -47.63 -12.77
CA ILE A 193 -4.81 -46.44 -12.85
C ILE A 193 -3.41 -46.80 -12.35
N GLN A 194 -2.43 -46.73 -13.23
CA GLN A 194 -1.04 -47.03 -12.89
C GLN A 194 -0.22 -45.79 -12.52
N LEU A 195 0.72 -45.97 -11.60
CA LEU A 195 1.81 -45.02 -11.39
C LEU A 195 2.79 -45.09 -12.55
N LYS A 196 3.05 -43.93 -13.17
CA LYS A 196 4.07 -43.78 -14.20
C LYS A 196 5.23 -42.99 -13.60
N HIS A 197 6.31 -43.69 -13.33
CA HIS A 197 7.61 -43.09 -13.05
C HIS A 197 8.50 -43.34 -14.28
N ARG A 198 8.90 -42.27 -14.97
CA ARG A 198 9.78 -42.43 -16.13
C ARG A 198 11.14 -42.88 -15.61
N VAL A 199 11.57 -44.09 -15.98
CA VAL A 199 12.89 -44.62 -15.65
C VAL A 199 13.94 -43.60 -16.11
N GLY A 200 14.64 -42.97 -15.17
CA GLY A 200 15.65 -41.93 -15.41
C GLY A 200 15.26 -40.51 -14.97
N ASP A 201 13.98 -40.19 -14.82
CA ASP A 201 13.52 -38.85 -14.39
C ASP A 201 12.93 -38.90 -12.98
N ARG A 202 13.82 -38.84 -11.98
CA ARG A 202 13.48 -38.87 -10.54
C ARG A 202 12.75 -37.60 -10.07
N ASN A 203 12.61 -36.62 -10.94
CA ASN A 203 12.02 -35.32 -10.62
C ASN A 203 10.52 -35.26 -10.96
N LEU A 204 9.98 -36.30 -11.61
CA LEU A 204 8.60 -36.34 -12.08
C LEU A 204 7.90 -37.64 -11.68
N ILE A 205 6.79 -37.52 -10.94
CA ILE A 205 5.90 -38.64 -10.63
C ILE A 205 4.53 -38.34 -11.22
N TRP A 206 4.02 -39.29 -12.01
CA TRP A 206 2.68 -39.24 -12.59
C TRP A 206 1.79 -40.31 -11.96
N VAL A 207 0.57 -39.92 -11.59
CA VAL A 207 -0.47 -40.84 -11.13
C VAL A 207 -1.61 -40.77 -12.14
N GLY A 208 -1.75 -41.83 -12.96
CA GLY A 208 -2.61 -41.78 -14.14
C GLY A 208 -2.15 -40.68 -15.10
N ASN A 209 -2.98 -39.64 -15.27
CA ASN A 209 -2.70 -38.48 -16.13
C ASN A 209 -2.32 -37.22 -15.32
N ILE A 210 -2.19 -37.32 -14.00
CA ILE A 210 -1.89 -36.17 -13.13
C ILE A 210 -0.41 -36.19 -12.76
N GLN A 211 0.29 -35.09 -13.07
CA GLN A 211 1.64 -34.84 -12.58
C GLN A 211 1.58 -34.29 -11.16
N LEU A 212 2.30 -34.93 -10.23
CA LEU A 212 2.42 -34.44 -8.86
C LEU A 212 3.30 -33.19 -8.81
N PRO A 213 2.90 -32.12 -8.09
CA PRO A 213 3.68 -30.89 -8.01
C PRO A 213 4.82 -31.04 -7.01
N ARG A 214 6.04 -31.10 -7.53
CA ARG A 214 7.24 -31.16 -6.71
C ARG A 214 7.53 -29.83 -6.03
N VAL A 215 7.92 -29.90 -4.76
CA VAL A 215 8.50 -28.78 -4.01
C VAL A 215 9.97 -28.62 -4.37
N TYR A 216 10.38 -27.39 -4.69
CA TYR A 216 11.77 -26.98 -4.90
C TYR A 216 12.24 -26.06 -3.76
N SER A 217 13.53 -25.77 -3.72
CA SER A 217 14.15 -25.00 -2.62
C SER A 217 13.56 -23.61 -2.38
N ASN A 218 12.94 -22.99 -3.40
CA ASN A 218 12.34 -21.67 -3.32
C ASN A 218 10.82 -21.65 -3.63
N SER A 219 10.14 -22.81 -3.61
CA SER A 219 8.71 -22.85 -3.92
C SER A 219 7.89 -22.02 -2.92
N GLY A 220 7.12 -21.04 -3.39
CA GLY A 220 6.18 -20.29 -2.56
C GLY A 220 6.85 -19.45 -1.47
N GLY A 221 6.57 -19.80 -0.22
CA GLY A 221 7.20 -19.15 0.94
C GLY A 221 8.56 -19.72 1.33
N TYR A 222 9.07 -20.75 0.64
CA TYR A 222 10.38 -21.34 0.96
C TYR A 222 11.54 -20.53 0.35
N VAL A 223 12.67 -20.51 1.04
CA VAL A 223 13.93 -19.92 0.57
C VAL A 223 15.06 -20.86 0.96
N ARG A 224 15.78 -21.40 -0.03
CA ARG A 224 16.88 -22.35 0.16
C ARG A 224 16.52 -23.52 1.10
N THR A 225 15.27 -23.98 1.08
CA THR A 225 14.87 -25.15 1.88
C THR A 225 15.49 -26.43 1.31
N ASP A 226 15.72 -27.42 2.17
CA ASP A 226 16.07 -28.76 1.72
C ASP A 226 14.88 -29.38 0.98
N ALA A 227 15.00 -29.43 -0.34
CA ALA A 227 14.03 -30.00 -1.27
C ALA A 227 14.50 -31.36 -1.83
N GLY A 228 15.36 -32.07 -1.07
CA GLY A 228 15.82 -33.42 -1.40
C GLY A 228 14.66 -34.39 -1.66
N GLY A 229 14.94 -35.47 -2.39
CA GLY A 229 13.91 -36.42 -2.83
C GLY A 229 12.76 -35.76 -3.63
N PHE A 230 11.68 -36.51 -3.81
CA PHE A 230 10.43 -36.03 -4.39
C PHE A 230 9.45 -35.69 -3.26
N GLN A 231 9.29 -34.41 -2.98
CA GLN A 231 8.39 -33.90 -1.96
C GLN A 231 7.22 -33.14 -2.58
N VAL A 232 6.04 -33.24 -1.96
CA VAL A 232 4.84 -32.46 -2.32
C VAL A 232 4.34 -31.68 -1.09
N LEU A 233 3.68 -30.56 -1.31
CA LEU A 233 2.95 -29.86 -0.24
C LEU A 233 1.77 -30.73 0.22
N LEU A 234 1.62 -30.89 1.54
CA LEU A 234 0.51 -31.63 2.11
C LEU A 234 -0.77 -30.80 2.04
N ASN A 235 -1.70 -31.26 1.21
CA ASN A 235 -3.05 -30.74 1.21
C ASN A 235 -3.89 -31.43 2.30
N PHE A 236 -3.68 -31.04 3.57
CA PHE A 236 -4.42 -31.58 4.70
C PHE A 236 -5.93 -31.44 4.54
N ARG A 237 -6.64 -32.41 5.08
CA ARG A 237 -8.10 -32.48 5.05
C ARG A 237 -8.67 -31.69 6.23
N SER A 238 -9.58 -30.75 5.97
CA SER A 238 -10.17 -29.92 7.03
C SER A 238 -11.34 -30.64 7.72
N GLY A 239 -11.48 -30.46 9.03
CA GLY A 239 -12.55 -31.03 9.84
C GLY A 239 -12.09 -31.58 11.20
N PRO A 240 -13.05 -31.81 12.12
CA PRO A 240 -12.78 -32.46 13.41
C PRO A 240 -12.52 -33.96 13.27
N GLU A 241 -13.18 -34.62 12.31
CA GLU A 241 -12.99 -36.03 11.95
C GLU A 241 -12.61 -36.09 10.47
N ARG A 242 -11.50 -36.76 10.15
CA ARG A 242 -10.88 -36.77 8.80
C ARG A 242 -10.85 -38.16 8.21
N PHE A 243 -10.56 -39.13 9.07
CA PHE A 243 -10.48 -40.55 8.79
C PHE A 243 -11.24 -41.32 9.86
N ARG A 244 -11.77 -42.46 9.47
CA ARG A 244 -12.36 -43.41 10.42
C ARG A 244 -11.22 -44.09 11.18
N THR A 245 -11.30 -44.09 12.51
CA THR A 245 -10.31 -44.72 13.38
C THR A 245 -10.96 -45.81 14.22
N VAL A 246 -10.38 -47.01 14.21
CA VAL A 246 -10.81 -48.17 14.99
C VAL A 246 -9.60 -48.66 15.79
N THR A 247 -9.79 -49.14 17.02
CA THR A 247 -8.65 -49.62 17.83
C THR A 247 -8.24 -51.04 17.49
N LEU A 248 -7.01 -51.46 17.82
CA LEU A 248 -6.59 -52.86 17.70
C LEU A 248 -7.53 -53.78 18.50
N GLY A 249 -7.90 -53.39 19.71
CA GLY A 249 -8.83 -54.08 20.58
C GLY A 249 -10.22 -54.21 19.98
N ASP A 250 -10.75 -53.15 19.35
CA ASP A 250 -12.06 -53.18 18.68
C ASP A 250 -12.06 -54.14 17.48
N ILE A 251 -10.99 -54.14 16.66
CA ILE A 251 -10.87 -55.11 15.57
C ILE A 251 -10.85 -56.53 16.13
N LYS A 252 -10.07 -56.81 17.17
CA LYS A 252 -10.02 -58.14 17.81
C LYS A 252 -11.36 -58.56 18.42
N ALA A 253 -12.05 -57.65 19.08
CA ALA A 253 -13.38 -57.88 19.65
C ALA A 253 -14.50 -57.96 18.59
N GLY A 254 -14.23 -57.60 17.33
CA GLY A 254 -15.25 -57.57 16.28
C GLY A 254 -16.20 -56.37 16.41
N LYS A 255 -15.78 -55.31 17.10
CA LYS A 255 -16.54 -54.07 17.31
C LYS A 255 -16.33 -53.09 16.15
N PHE A 256 -16.63 -53.52 14.95
CA PHE A 256 -16.58 -52.69 13.74
C PHE A 256 -17.54 -53.23 12.69
N GLN A 257 -17.88 -52.39 11.70
CA GLN A 257 -18.70 -52.85 10.59
C GLN A 257 -17.82 -53.36 9.44
N PRO A 258 -18.09 -54.54 8.84
CA PRO A 258 -17.28 -55.13 7.77
C PRO A 258 -16.99 -54.19 6.58
N GLU A 259 -17.94 -53.33 6.23
CA GLU A 259 -17.86 -52.33 5.17
C GLU A 259 -16.79 -51.25 5.42
N TRP A 260 -16.35 -51.08 6.67
CA TRP A 260 -15.24 -50.19 6.99
C TRP A 260 -13.89 -50.76 6.54
N ILE A 261 -13.79 -52.09 6.37
CA ILE A 261 -12.53 -52.75 5.99
C ILE A 261 -12.54 -53.17 4.52
N ARG A 262 -13.69 -53.64 4.03
CA ARG A 262 -13.83 -54.12 2.66
C ARG A 262 -13.53 -53.05 1.63
N ASP A 263 -12.67 -53.38 0.67
CA ASP A 263 -12.26 -52.48 -0.41
C ASP A 263 -11.60 -51.17 0.06
N ARG A 264 -11.11 -51.11 1.31
CA ARG A 264 -10.49 -49.92 1.92
C ARG A 264 -8.97 -50.04 2.00
N ILE A 265 -8.33 -48.89 2.18
CA ILE A 265 -6.93 -48.81 2.63
C ILE A 265 -6.93 -48.79 4.14
N ILE A 266 -6.21 -49.72 4.74
CA ILE A 266 -6.04 -49.79 6.20
C ILE A 266 -4.63 -49.32 6.52
N ILE A 267 -4.48 -48.41 7.48
CA ILE A 267 -3.17 -47.99 7.98
C ILE A 267 -3.14 -48.29 9.48
N ILE A 268 -2.26 -49.20 9.87
CA ILE A 268 -2.09 -49.65 11.25
C ILE A 268 -0.91 -48.88 11.84
N GLY A 269 -1.11 -48.18 12.95
CA GLY A 269 -0.04 -47.38 13.55
C GLY A 269 -0.34 -46.96 14.99
N MET A 270 0.62 -46.29 15.61
CA MET A 270 0.50 -45.86 17.01
C MET A 270 -0.43 -44.66 17.14
N THR A 271 -1.39 -44.74 18.05
CA THR A 271 -2.24 -43.62 18.48
C THR A 271 -2.19 -43.45 20.00
N ALA A 272 -1.05 -43.84 20.59
CA ALA A 272 -0.75 -43.78 22.01
C ALA A 272 0.29 -42.67 22.25
N PRO A 273 0.02 -41.67 23.11
CA PRO A 273 1.00 -40.66 23.48
C PRO A 273 2.33 -41.23 24.01
N SER A 274 2.30 -42.39 24.69
CA SER A 274 3.49 -43.07 25.23
C SER A 274 4.46 -43.57 24.15
N ALA A 275 3.97 -43.88 22.94
CA ALA A 275 4.78 -44.38 21.83
C ALA A 275 5.59 -43.28 21.10
N LYS A 276 5.27 -42.00 21.34
CA LYS A 276 5.96 -40.81 20.79
C LYS A 276 6.02 -40.71 19.26
N ASP A 277 5.11 -41.36 18.54
CA ASP A 277 4.92 -41.18 17.10
C ASP A 277 4.04 -39.94 16.82
N LEU A 278 4.60 -38.77 17.12
CA LEU A 278 3.91 -37.47 17.07
C LEU A 278 4.58 -36.52 16.09
N THR A 279 3.75 -35.89 15.26
CA THR A 279 4.15 -34.89 14.29
C THR A 279 3.50 -33.56 14.62
N THR A 280 4.31 -32.49 14.63
CA THR A 280 3.80 -31.13 14.87
C THR A 280 3.28 -30.53 13.57
N THR A 281 2.05 -30.00 13.57
CA THR A 281 1.52 -29.21 12.45
C THR A 281 0.53 -28.16 12.95
N SER A 282 0.49 -27.01 12.27
CA SER A 282 -0.50 -25.96 12.54
C SER A 282 -1.61 -25.89 11.50
N ALA A 283 -1.52 -26.69 10.43
CA ALA A 283 -2.48 -26.69 9.33
C ALA A 283 -3.83 -27.34 9.69
N ILE A 284 -3.87 -28.19 10.72
CA ILE A 284 -5.07 -28.88 11.19
C ILE A 284 -5.17 -28.85 12.72
N PRO A 285 -6.38 -29.00 13.29
CA PRO A 285 -6.56 -29.25 14.72
C PRO A 285 -5.82 -30.51 15.18
N SER A 286 -5.36 -30.52 16.44
CA SER A 286 -4.67 -31.66 17.05
C SER A 286 -5.49 -32.95 16.95
N ALA A 287 -4.80 -34.09 16.90
CA ALA A 287 -5.45 -35.39 16.98
C ALA A 287 -6.03 -35.62 18.39
N LYS A 288 -7.07 -36.46 18.47
CA LYS A 288 -7.72 -36.79 19.74
C LYS A 288 -6.69 -37.44 20.69
N PHE A 289 -6.66 -36.97 21.94
CA PHE A 289 -5.71 -37.40 22.97
C PHE A 289 -4.23 -37.06 22.72
N ALA A 290 -3.90 -36.40 21.60
CA ALA A 290 -2.56 -35.90 21.34
C ALA A 290 -2.35 -34.52 22.01
N PRO A 291 -1.09 -34.13 22.29
CA PRO A 291 -0.78 -32.78 22.77
C PRO A 291 -1.23 -31.68 21.79
N PRO A 292 -1.47 -30.44 22.27
CA PRO A 292 -1.87 -29.33 21.41
C PRO A 292 -0.90 -29.09 20.24
N GLY A 293 -1.43 -29.00 19.02
CA GLY A 293 -0.63 -28.77 17.80
C GLY A 293 0.06 -30.02 17.25
N GLN A 294 -0.28 -31.21 17.76
CA GLN A 294 0.30 -32.48 17.33
C GLN A 294 -0.75 -33.46 16.79
N VAL A 295 -0.31 -34.29 15.86
CA VAL A 295 -1.08 -35.39 15.25
C VAL A 295 -0.20 -36.65 15.22
N TYR A 296 -0.82 -37.83 15.13
CA TYR A 296 -0.07 -39.08 15.07
C TYR A 296 0.54 -39.32 13.69
N GLY A 297 1.69 -39.97 13.61
CA GLY A 297 2.39 -40.26 12.35
C GLY A 297 1.50 -40.99 11.34
N VAL A 298 0.74 -41.98 11.82
CA VAL A 298 -0.25 -42.72 11.02
C VAL A 298 -1.30 -41.82 10.34
N GLU A 299 -1.69 -40.71 10.98
CA GLU A 299 -2.66 -39.75 10.42
C GLU A 299 -2.03 -38.90 9.30
N ILE A 300 -0.73 -38.59 9.40
CA ILE A 300 0.02 -37.94 8.32
C ILE A 300 0.06 -38.83 7.09
N HIS A 301 0.31 -40.14 7.26
CA HIS A 301 0.28 -41.09 6.16
C HIS A 301 -1.13 -41.20 5.54
N ALA A 302 -2.19 -41.21 6.35
CA ALA A 302 -3.56 -41.16 5.86
C ALA A 302 -3.84 -39.90 5.03
N HIS A 303 -3.39 -38.73 5.48
CA HIS A 303 -3.48 -37.48 4.70
C HIS A 303 -2.73 -37.56 3.37
N ALA A 304 -1.51 -38.09 3.38
CA ALA A 304 -0.69 -38.23 2.17
C ALA A 304 -1.32 -39.21 1.17
N VAL A 305 -1.91 -40.33 1.63
CA VAL A 305 -2.65 -41.27 0.77
C VAL A 305 -3.93 -40.62 0.23
N SER A 306 -4.72 -39.99 1.10
CA SER A 306 -5.99 -39.35 0.76
C SER A 306 -5.82 -38.29 -0.33
N GLN A 307 -4.79 -37.44 -0.24
CA GLN A 307 -4.57 -36.41 -1.25
C GLN A 307 -4.23 -37.01 -2.63
N LEU A 308 -3.44 -38.09 -2.68
CA LEU A 308 -3.04 -38.73 -3.93
C LEU A 308 -4.24 -39.36 -4.64
N ILE A 309 -5.04 -40.12 -3.89
CA ILE A 309 -6.22 -40.80 -4.43
C ILE A 309 -7.30 -39.77 -4.80
N SER A 310 -7.56 -38.78 -3.94
CA SER A 310 -8.56 -37.75 -4.21
C SER A 310 -8.21 -36.88 -5.40
N ALA A 311 -6.92 -36.59 -5.61
CA ALA A 311 -6.49 -35.84 -6.79
C ALA A 311 -6.85 -36.58 -8.07
N VAL A 312 -6.67 -37.90 -8.10
CA VAL A 312 -6.91 -38.75 -9.27
C VAL A 312 -8.39 -39.05 -9.47
N LEU A 313 -9.10 -39.48 -8.43
CA LEU A 313 -10.48 -39.96 -8.55
C LEU A 313 -11.52 -38.85 -8.42
N ASN A 314 -11.22 -37.77 -7.69
CA ASN A 314 -12.18 -36.71 -7.38
C ASN A 314 -11.74 -35.32 -7.89
N SER A 315 -10.63 -35.24 -8.63
CA SER A 315 -10.04 -33.96 -9.05
C SER A 315 -9.78 -32.99 -7.89
N ARG A 316 -9.50 -33.52 -6.68
CA ARG A 316 -9.15 -32.68 -5.52
C ARG A 316 -7.84 -31.94 -5.82
N PRO A 317 -7.77 -30.60 -5.72
CA PRO A 317 -6.58 -29.86 -6.08
C PRO A 317 -5.34 -30.31 -5.29
N LEU A 318 -4.21 -30.48 -5.98
CA LEU A 318 -2.91 -30.57 -5.33
C LEU A 318 -2.36 -29.16 -5.14
N LEU A 319 -1.66 -28.93 -4.02
CA LEU A 319 -1.08 -27.62 -3.73
C LEU A 319 0.15 -27.38 -4.60
N LYS A 320 0.17 -26.21 -5.26
CA LYS A 320 1.21 -25.75 -6.19
C LYS A 320 1.60 -24.33 -5.84
N THR A 321 2.80 -23.95 -6.23
CA THR A 321 3.27 -22.56 -6.17
C THR A 321 3.48 -22.06 -7.58
N TRP A 322 3.56 -20.75 -7.76
CA TRP A 322 4.03 -20.21 -9.02
C TRP A 322 5.51 -20.50 -9.21
N GLN A 323 5.97 -20.36 -10.45
CA GLN A 323 7.40 -20.25 -10.72
C GLN A 323 7.89 -18.91 -10.17
N ASP A 324 9.15 -18.88 -9.73
CA ASP A 324 9.77 -17.75 -9.05
C ASP A 324 9.53 -16.42 -9.81
N GLU A 325 9.60 -16.42 -11.15
CA GLU A 325 9.42 -15.21 -11.96
C GLU A 325 8.04 -14.57 -11.78
N TRP A 326 6.99 -15.38 -11.72
CA TRP A 326 5.62 -14.91 -11.54
C TRP A 326 5.36 -14.43 -10.12
N GLU A 327 6.01 -15.02 -9.12
CA GLU A 327 5.97 -14.55 -7.75
C GLU A 327 6.60 -13.17 -7.61
N TYR A 328 7.77 -12.95 -8.22
CA TYR A 328 8.43 -11.64 -8.20
C TYR A 328 7.68 -10.61 -9.04
N LEU A 329 7.13 -10.98 -10.20
CA LEU A 329 6.26 -10.10 -11.00
C LEU A 329 5.06 -9.62 -10.18
N TRP A 330 4.45 -10.52 -9.40
CA TRP A 330 3.34 -10.19 -8.52
C TRP A 330 3.74 -9.19 -7.42
N ILE A 331 4.86 -9.43 -6.73
CA ILE A 331 5.39 -8.52 -5.70
C ILE A 331 5.70 -7.14 -6.30
N ILE A 332 6.34 -7.11 -7.48
CA ILE A 332 6.68 -5.88 -8.21
C ILE A 332 5.41 -5.12 -8.60
N ALA A 333 4.41 -5.82 -9.15
CA ALA A 333 3.14 -5.21 -9.54
C ALA A 333 2.45 -4.54 -8.35
N TRP A 334 2.37 -5.22 -7.21
CA TRP A 334 1.81 -4.64 -5.97
C TRP A 334 2.65 -3.50 -5.39
N GLY A 335 3.97 -3.54 -5.58
CA GLY A 335 4.83 -2.41 -5.23
C GLY A 335 4.54 -1.16 -6.07
N PHE A 336 4.36 -1.31 -7.38
CA PHE A 336 3.95 -0.20 -8.25
C PHE A 336 2.52 0.27 -7.98
N LEU A 337 1.60 -0.65 -7.66
CA LEU A 337 0.25 -0.28 -7.21
C LEU A 337 0.29 0.56 -5.94
N GLY A 338 1.17 0.24 -4.98
CA GLY A 338 1.36 1.07 -3.79
C GLY A 338 1.88 2.47 -4.10
N ILE A 339 2.82 2.59 -5.04
CA ILE A 339 3.32 3.90 -5.53
C ILE A 339 2.20 4.71 -6.19
N ALA A 340 1.42 4.07 -7.06
CA ALA A 340 0.29 4.70 -7.73
C ALA A 340 -0.80 5.13 -6.74
N HIS A 341 -1.10 4.29 -5.74
CA HIS A 341 -2.06 4.59 -4.69
C HIS A 341 -1.66 5.83 -3.88
N ALA A 342 -0.42 5.89 -3.40
CA ALA A 342 0.09 7.04 -2.65
C ALA A 342 0.01 8.36 -3.41
N ARG A 343 0.05 8.32 -4.75
CA ARG A 343 -0.11 9.51 -5.59
C ARG A 343 -1.56 9.99 -5.65
N LEU A 344 -2.51 9.07 -5.62
CA LEU A 344 -3.94 9.37 -5.82
C LEU A 344 -4.61 9.83 -4.52
N THR A 345 -4.13 9.37 -3.37
CA THR A 345 -4.72 9.69 -2.06
C THR A 345 -4.06 10.92 -1.43
N LYS A 346 -4.86 11.97 -1.20
CA LYS A 346 -4.39 13.22 -0.55
C LYS A 346 -4.70 13.26 0.95
N LEU A 347 -5.74 12.55 1.39
CA LEU A 347 -6.21 12.54 2.78
C LEU A 347 -5.62 11.35 3.55
N PRO A 348 -4.90 11.58 4.67
CA PRO A 348 -4.27 10.50 5.44
C PRO A 348 -5.24 9.41 5.91
N LEU A 349 -6.41 9.81 6.42
CA LEU A 349 -7.40 8.87 6.96
C LEU A 349 -7.99 7.99 5.85
N LEU A 350 -8.34 8.58 4.71
CA LEU A 350 -8.85 7.84 3.56
C LEU A 350 -7.80 6.84 3.07
N ASN A 351 -6.51 7.22 3.08
CA ASN A 351 -5.41 6.33 2.71
C ASN A 351 -5.32 5.09 3.62
N LEU A 352 -5.48 5.26 4.94
CA LEU A 352 -5.46 4.11 5.86
C LEU A 352 -6.63 3.15 5.59
N VAL A 353 -7.82 3.69 5.33
CA VAL A 353 -9.01 2.89 4.99
C VAL A 353 -8.80 2.13 3.68
N THR A 354 -8.29 2.78 2.64
CA THR A 354 -8.05 2.13 1.34
C THR A 354 -6.92 1.11 1.40
N ILE A 355 -5.87 1.36 2.18
CA ILE A 355 -4.81 0.36 2.43
C ILE A 355 -5.40 -0.87 3.13
N GLY A 356 -6.16 -0.67 4.21
CA GLY A 356 -6.79 -1.76 4.96
C GLY A 356 -7.74 -2.59 4.08
N PHE A 357 -8.57 -1.92 3.27
CA PHE A 357 -9.49 -2.57 2.35
C PHE A 357 -8.77 -3.38 1.25
N ALA A 358 -7.73 -2.80 0.63
CA ALA A 358 -6.96 -3.49 -0.40
C ALA A 358 -6.19 -4.69 0.18
N SER A 359 -5.60 -4.56 1.36
CA SER A 359 -4.94 -5.66 2.07
C SER A 359 -5.93 -6.77 2.42
N PHE A 360 -7.14 -6.43 2.86
CA PHE A 360 -8.21 -7.41 3.12
C PHE A 360 -8.60 -8.17 1.85
N ILE A 361 -8.80 -7.46 0.73
CA ILE A 361 -9.08 -8.08 -0.57
C ILE A 361 -7.93 -9.02 -0.97
N LEU A 362 -6.68 -8.59 -0.80
CA LEU A 362 -5.51 -9.39 -1.15
C LEU A 362 -5.44 -10.68 -0.32
N VAL A 363 -5.74 -10.62 0.99
CA VAL A 363 -5.85 -11.80 1.86
C VAL A 363 -6.95 -12.74 1.35
N LEU A 364 -8.13 -12.20 1.01
CA LEU A 364 -9.26 -12.99 0.50
C LEU A 364 -8.92 -13.67 -0.83
N VAL A 365 -8.28 -12.94 -1.75
CA VAL A 365 -7.82 -13.48 -3.03
C VAL A 365 -6.81 -14.60 -2.79
N ALA A 366 -5.78 -14.38 -1.97
CA ALA A 366 -4.80 -15.42 -1.67
C ALA A 366 -5.42 -16.67 -1.01
N TYR A 367 -6.42 -16.49 -0.15
CA TYR A 367 -7.17 -17.59 0.44
C TYR A 367 -7.96 -18.39 -0.61
N ILE A 368 -8.64 -17.72 -1.54
CA ILE A 368 -9.34 -18.38 -2.66
C ILE A 368 -8.36 -19.13 -3.55
N PHE A 369 -7.21 -18.54 -3.88
CA PHE A 369 -6.15 -19.22 -4.64
C PHE A 369 -5.71 -20.51 -3.92
N LEU A 370 -5.54 -20.47 -2.59
CA LEU A 370 -5.19 -21.67 -1.83
C LEU A 370 -6.27 -22.75 -1.90
N ILE A 371 -7.55 -22.40 -1.85
CA ILE A 371 -8.66 -23.36 -2.05
C ILE A 371 -8.57 -23.99 -3.45
N LEU A 372 -8.22 -23.20 -4.46
CA LEU A 372 -8.01 -23.67 -5.84
C LEU A 372 -6.70 -24.44 -6.05
N GLY A 373 -5.88 -24.61 -5.00
CA GLY A 373 -4.62 -25.36 -5.06
C GLY A 373 -3.37 -24.51 -5.32
N TRP A 374 -3.45 -23.19 -5.22
CA TRP A 374 -2.33 -22.28 -5.45
C TRP A 374 -1.91 -21.55 -4.17
N TRP A 375 -0.68 -21.77 -3.72
CA TRP A 375 -0.06 -20.97 -2.67
C TRP A 375 0.77 -19.84 -3.32
N ILE A 376 0.30 -18.60 -3.16
CA ILE A 376 0.89 -17.39 -3.73
C ILE A 376 1.51 -16.52 -2.62
N PRO A 377 2.54 -15.70 -2.91
CA PRO A 377 3.19 -14.86 -1.91
C PRO A 377 2.26 -13.75 -1.40
N LEU A 378 1.97 -13.76 -0.10
CA LEU A 378 1.08 -12.80 0.54
C LEU A 378 1.85 -11.81 1.42
N ALA A 379 2.78 -12.30 2.24
CA ALA A 379 3.52 -11.49 3.19
C ALA A 379 4.35 -10.36 2.53
N PRO A 380 5.23 -10.61 1.54
CA PRO A 380 5.99 -9.53 0.91
C PRO A 380 5.07 -8.58 0.14
N THR A 381 3.95 -9.09 -0.40
CA THR A 381 2.99 -8.34 -1.21
C THR A 381 2.25 -7.31 -0.35
N ILE A 382 1.76 -7.70 0.83
CA ILE A 382 1.15 -6.77 1.79
C ILE A 382 2.19 -5.78 2.30
N ILE A 383 3.40 -6.25 2.63
CA ILE A 383 4.48 -5.40 3.15
C ILE A 383 4.85 -4.32 2.12
N ILE A 384 5.14 -4.70 0.87
CA ILE A 384 5.55 -3.72 -0.15
C ILE A 384 4.43 -2.74 -0.47
N TYR A 385 3.20 -3.23 -0.61
CA TYR A 385 2.05 -2.38 -0.88
C TYR A 385 1.83 -1.37 0.27
N THR A 386 1.91 -1.82 1.52
CA THR A 386 1.71 -0.96 2.70
C THR A 386 2.83 0.05 2.85
N LEU A 387 4.10 -0.38 2.75
CA LEU A 387 5.26 0.51 2.88
C LEU A 387 5.25 1.59 1.79
N ASN A 388 4.98 1.23 0.53
CA ASN A 388 4.91 2.20 -0.56
C ASN A 388 3.68 3.11 -0.42
N SER A 389 2.51 2.57 -0.10
CA SER A 389 1.28 3.37 0.01
C SER A 389 1.36 4.37 1.17
N LEU A 390 1.83 3.94 2.34
CA LEU A 390 1.89 4.79 3.53
C LEU A 390 3.10 5.73 3.51
N GLY A 391 4.29 5.18 3.24
CA GLY A 391 5.54 5.94 3.28
C GLY A 391 5.59 7.06 2.24
N LEU A 392 5.16 6.78 1.01
CA LEU A 392 5.19 7.80 -0.05
C LEU A 392 4.10 8.86 0.14
N THR A 393 2.94 8.51 0.71
CA THR A 393 1.90 9.50 1.02
C THR A 393 2.41 10.52 2.02
N ALA A 394 3.15 10.09 3.04
CA ALA A 394 3.78 10.99 4.00
C ALA A 394 4.81 11.92 3.33
N LEU A 395 5.66 11.39 2.44
CA LEU A 395 6.63 12.19 1.68
C LEU A 395 5.94 13.21 0.75
N TYR A 396 4.87 12.81 0.07
CA TYR A 396 4.10 13.71 -0.80
C TYR A 396 3.42 14.83 0.00
N GLN A 397 2.87 14.52 1.18
CA GLN A 397 2.28 15.53 2.06
C GLN A 397 3.33 16.52 2.55
N TYR A 398 4.49 16.03 2.99
CA TYR A 398 5.59 16.86 3.42
C TYR A 398 6.09 17.80 2.31
N GLU A 399 6.24 17.30 1.09
CA GLU A 399 6.64 18.15 -0.04
C GLU A 399 5.57 19.20 -0.39
N GLN A 400 4.28 18.82 -0.30
CA GLN A 400 3.18 19.76 -0.54
C GLN A 400 3.12 20.86 0.53
N THR A 401 3.31 20.53 1.81
CA THR A 401 3.36 21.52 2.89
C THR A 401 4.55 22.45 2.73
N LEU A 402 5.73 21.92 2.40
CA LEU A 402 6.93 22.71 2.18
C LEU A 402 6.76 23.67 0.98
N LYS A 403 6.18 23.19 -0.12
CA LYS A 403 5.86 24.03 -1.29
C LYS A 403 4.84 25.13 -0.94
N ALA A 404 3.83 24.82 -0.13
CA ALA A 404 2.84 25.79 0.31
C ALA A 404 3.49 26.89 1.18
N GLU A 405 4.37 26.51 2.10
CA GLU A 405 5.11 27.44 2.96
C GLU A 405 6.05 28.35 2.15
N ILE A 406 6.82 27.77 1.22
CA ILE A 406 7.69 28.54 0.33
C ILE A 406 6.88 29.55 -0.50
N ASN A 407 5.74 29.14 -1.06
CA ASN A 407 4.88 30.03 -1.84
C ASN A 407 4.28 31.15 -0.97
N ALA A 408 3.91 30.84 0.28
CA ALA A 408 3.45 31.85 1.23
C ALA A 408 4.55 32.88 1.53
N HIS A 409 5.79 32.44 1.73
CA HIS A 409 6.94 33.33 1.93
C HIS A 409 7.19 34.24 0.72
N TYR A 410 7.17 33.70 -0.51
CA TYR A 410 7.30 34.54 -1.70
C TYR A 410 6.20 35.59 -1.81
N THR A 411 4.96 35.20 -1.54
CA THR A 411 3.81 36.13 -1.54
C THR A 411 3.99 37.24 -0.50
N MET A 412 4.49 36.90 0.70
CA MET A 412 4.79 37.88 1.76
C MET A 412 5.90 38.87 1.33
N ILE A 413 6.96 38.39 0.67
CA ILE A 413 8.05 39.23 0.18
C ILE A 413 7.53 40.22 -0.88
N GLU A 414 6.74 39.75 -1.85
CA GLU A 414 6.16 40.62 -2.88
C GLU A 414 5.28 41.71 -2.27
N ARG A 415 4.39 41.36 -1.33
CA ARG A 415 3.53 42.33 -0.64
C ARG A 415 4.31 43.36 0.17
N THR A 416 5.35 42.91 0.85
CA THR A 416 6.25 43.81 1.60
C THR A 416 6.92 44.79 0.66
N PHE A 417 7.43 44.30 -0.47
CA PHE A 417 8.07 45.14 -1.47
C PHE A 417 7.10 46.17 -2.07
N GLU A 418 5.87 45.80 -2.42
CA GLU A 418 4.87 46.75 -2.92
C GLU A 418 4.57 47.86 -1.92
N THR A 419 4.50 47.52 -0.64
CA THR A 419 4.26 48.48 0.45
C THR A 419 5.44 49.45 0.61
N ILE A 420 6.67 48.94 0.55
CA ILE A 420 7.89 49.76 0.58
C ILE A 420 8.00 50.64 -0.69
N HIS A 421 7.61 50.11 -1.85
CA HIS A 421 7.65 50.83 -3.12
C HIS A 421 6.69 52.02 -3.15
N ASN A 422 5.46 51.85 -2.65
CA ASN A 422 4.43 52.87 -2.74
C ASN A 422 4.51 53.94 -1.62
N GLY A 423 5.31 53.71 -0.57
CA GLY A 423 5.57 54.70 0.49
C GLY A 423 7.04 55.12 0.57
N PRO A 424 7.86 54.44 1.39
CA PRO A 424 9.26 54.81 1.65
C PRO A 424 10.11 55.14 0.42
N LEU A 425 10.09 54.30 -0.63
CA LEU A 425 10.92 54.54 -1.82
C LEU A 425 10.48 55.77 -2.61
N GLN A 426 9.20 56.13 -2.58
CA GLN A 426 8.72 57.37 -3.20
C GLN A 426 9.14 58.59 -2.38
N THR A 427 9.06 58.53 -1.05
CA THR A 427 9.56 59.58 -0.15
C THR A 427 11.06 59.82 -0.39
N LEU A 428 11.86 58.74 -0.50
CA LEU A 428 13.27 58.83 -0.84
C LEU A 428 13.51 59.45 -2.23
N ALA A 429 12.73 59.04 -3.24
CA ALA A 429 12.82 59.63 -4.58
C ALA A 429 12.50 61.13 -4.60
N LYS A 430 11.56 61.59 -3.74
CA LYS A 430 11.24 63.01 -3.56
C LYS A 430 12.43 63.78 -2.97
N VAL A 431 13.07 63.26 -1.92
CA VAL A 431 14.29 63.84 -1.33
C VAL A 431 15.41 63.95 -2.37
N LEU A 432 15.67 62.89 -3.13
CA LEU A 432 16.69 62.89 -4.18
C LEU A 432 16.39 63.92 -5.29
N LYS A 433 15.12 64.15 -5.61
CA LYS A 433 14.70 65.16 -6.59
C LYS A 433 14.92 66.59 -6.05
N LEU A 434 14.54 66.85 -4.80
CA LEU A 434 14.76 68.15 -4.13
C LEU A 434 16.25 68.54 -4.12
N LEU A 435 17.14 67.58 -3.87
CA LEU A 435 18.59 67.80 -3.88
C LEU A 435 19.16 68.08 -5.29
N LYS A 436 18.59 67.47 -6.33
CA LYS A 436 19.06 67.61 -7.71
C LYS A 436 18.61 68.90 -8.40
N GLU A 437 17.40 69.36 -8.10
CA GLU A 437 16.78 70.47 -8.83
C GLU A 437 17.19 71.86 -8.32
N GLN A 438 17.86 71.99 -7.15
CA GLN A 438 18.37 73.26 -6.57
C GLN A 438 17.42 74.48 -6.64
N ASN A 439 16.11 74.24 -6.67
CA ASN A 439 15.09 75.29 -6.91
C ASN A 439 14.71 76.09 -5.64
N LEU A 440 15.24 75.74 -4.48
CA LEU A 440 14.94 76.39 -3.19
C LEU A 440 16.22 76.98 -2.57
N PRO A 441 16.15 78.17 -1.96
CA PRO A 441 17.26 78.70 -1.18
C PRO A 441 17.55 77.80 0.04
N THR A 442 18.83 77.73 0.43
CA THR A 442 19.36 76.73 1.39
C THR A 442 18.65 76.76 2.75
N ASP A 443 18.11 77.91 3.16
CA ASP A 443 17.33 78.15 4.37
C ASP A 443 15.98 77.41 4.41
N LYS A 444 15.40 77.09 3.25
CA LYS A 444 14.13 76.35 3.13
C LYS A 444 14.30 74.91 2.67
N LEU A 445 15.45 74.57 2.10
CA LEU A 445 15.73 73.23 1.59
C LEU A 445 16.00 72.22 2.73
N LEU A 446 16.78 72.62 3.74
CA LEU A 446 17.15 71.77 4.87
C LEU A 446 15.93 71.30 5.69
N PRO A 447 15.00 72.19 6.12
CA PRO A 447 13.82 71.77 6.88
C PRO A 447 12.88 70.83 6.10
N GLU A 448 12.75 71.01 4.78
CA GLU A 448 11.89 70.15 3.96
C GLU A 448 12.50 68.76 3.75
N ILE A 449 13.84 68.66 3.65
CA ILE A 449 14.54 67.38 3.60
C ILE A 449 14.42 66.65 4.95
N GLU A 450 14.61 67.35 6.06
CA GLU A 450 14.47 66.79 7.41
C GLU A 450 13.07 66.20 7.61
N LYS A 451 12.02 66.96 7.27
CA LYS A 451 10.62 66.51 7.31
C LYS A 451 10.38 65.23 6.49
N GLU A 452 10.89 65.16 5.26
CA GLU A 452 10.70 63.97 4.41
C GLU A 452 11.53 62.76 4.91
N LEU A 453 12.70 62.97 5.50
CA LEU A 453 13.49 61.91 6.12
C LEU A 453 12.87 61.39 7.43
N GLU A 454 12.30 62.27 8.25
CA GLU A 454 11.53 61.87 9.44
C GLU A 454 10.31 61.04 9.05
N LYS A 455 9.59 61.48 8.02
CA LYS A 455 8.47 60.72 7.44
C LYS A 455 8.92 59.35 6.93
N LEU A 456 10.05 59.29 6.21
CA LEU A 456 10.62 58.03 5.73
C LEU A 456 10.92 57.08 6.89
N ASN A 457 11.56 57.57 7.95
CA ASN A 457 11.87 56.79 9.14
C ASN A 457 10.59 56.27 9.83
N TYR A 458 9.56 57.12 9.96
CA TYR A 458 8.27 56.75 10.51
C TYR A 458 7.55 55.67 9.68
N ASP A 459 7.51 55.83 8.36
CA ASP A 459 6.88 54.86 7.45
C ASP A 459 7.61 53.51 7.49
N LEU A 460 8.95 53.50 7.52
CA LEU A 460 9.73 52.26 7.64
C LEU A 460 9.47 51.53 8.96
N ARG A 461 9.40 52.27 10.08
CA ARG A 461 9.06 51.70 11.38
C ARG A 461 7.63 51.17 11.42
N GLY A 462 6.68 51.89 10.83
CA GLY A 462 5.29 51.45 10.73
C GLY A 462 5.12 50.18 9.89
N ILE A 463 5.88 50.03 8.80
CA ILE A 463 5.91 48.78 8.01
C ILE A 463 6.47 47.63 8.86
N TYR A 464 7.57 47.86 9.58
CA TYR A 464 8.15 46.84 10.46
C TYR A 464 7.15 46.38 11.53
N GLU A 465 6.49 47.31 12.22
CA GLU A 465 5.47 47.01 13.23
C GLU A 465 4.25 46.29 12.62
N PHE A 466 3.85 46.65 11.39
CA PHE A 466 2.79 45.95 10.66
C PHE A 466 3.18 44.50 10.33
N LEU A 467 4.43 44.27 9.89
CA LEU A 467 4.97 42.95 9.55
C LEU A 467 5.18 42.05 10.77
N GLN A 468 5.29 42.60 11.98
CA GLN A 468 5.36 41.81 13.22
C GLN A 468 4.00 41.30 13.72
N ARG A 469 2.87 41.77 13.16
CA ARG A 469 1.53 41.30 13.55
C ARG A 469 1.27 39.86 13.07
N GLU A 470 0.29 39.18 13.64
CA GLU A 470 -0.06 37.81 13.21
C GLU A 470 -0.45 37.75 11.71
N PRO A 471 -0.01 36.72 10.96
CA PRO A 471 -0.24 36.61 9.51
C PRO A 471 -1.70 36.70 9.10
N VAL A 472 -2.60 36.11 9.90
CA VAL A 472 -4.05 36.09 9.65
C VAL A 472 -4.66 37.51 9.65
N ASN A 473 -4.09 38.43 10.43
CA ASN A 473 -4.52 39.82 10.51
C ASN A 473 -3.90 40.69 9.40
N GLN A 474 -2.72 40.31 8.90
CA GLN A 474 -2.06 40.99 7.78
C GLN A 474 -2.73 40.71 6.43
N ASP A 475 -3.14 39.46 6.20
CA ASP A 475 -3.83 39.05 4.96
C ASP A 475 -5.13 39.84 4.72
N LYS A 476 -5.75 40.32 5.80
CA LYS A 476 -7.04 41.04 5.79
C LYS A 476 -6.90 42.56 5.81
N SER A 477 -5.69 43.09 5.86
CA SER A 477 -5.48 44.53 6.03
C SER A 477 -4.48 45.13 5.06
N LEU A 478 -4.66 46.41 4.70
CA LEU A 478 -3.83 47.16 3.76
C LEU A 478 -3.16 48.34 4.46
N TYR A 479 -1.84 48.39 4.45
CA TYR A 479 -1.06 49.53 4.95
C TYR A 479 -0.86 50.60 3.86
N LEU A 480 -1.22 51.85 4.16
CA LEU A 480 -1.17 53.01 3.25
C LEU A 480 -0.14 54.09 3.67
N GLY A 481 0.80 53.79 4.57
CA GLY A 481 1.75 54.78 5.10
C GLY A 481 1.19 55.56 6.30
N GLN A 482 2.05 56.25 7.04
CA GLN A 482 1.69 57.06 8.21
C GLN A 482 0.91 56.30 9.31
N GLY A 483 1.14 54.99 9.44
CA GLY A 483 0.48 54.18 10.47
C GLY A 483 -0.96 53.77 10.15
N LEU A 484 -1.47 54.13 8.97
CA LEU A 484 -2.83 53.84 8.55
C LEU A 484 -2.98 52.41 8.01
N VAL A 485 -3.97 51.69 8.54
CA VAL A 485 -4.31 50.32 8.17
C VAL A 485 -5.79 50.22 7.82
N ILE A 486 -6.11 49.81 6.60
CA ILE A 486 -7.48 49.59 6.11
C ILE A 486 -7.86 48.11 6.25
N ASN A 487 -9.08 47.84 6.73
CA ASN A 487 -9.65 46.48 6.79
C ASN A 487 -10.30 46.12 5.45
N LEU A 488 -9.80 45.09 4.77
CA LEU A 488 -10.29 44.68 3.45
C LEU A 488 -11.57 43.83 3.50
N HIS A 489 -12.06 43.48 4.69
CA HIS A 489 -13.39 42.89 4.86
C HIS A 489 -14.51 43.91 4.65
N ASP A 490 -14.23 45.19 4.87
CA ASP A 490 -15.22 46.23 4.67
C ASP A 490 -15.66 46.27 3.19
N PRO A 491 -16.87 46.77 2.90
CA PRO A 491 -17.36 46.81 1.55
C PRO A 491 -16.45 47.58 0.59
N ILE A 492 -16.30 47.14 -0.66
CA ILE A 492 -15.37 47.69 -1.66
C ILE A 492 -15.55 49.20 -1.83
N HIS A 493 -16.79 49.69 -1.84
CA HIS A 493 -17.09 51.11 -1.93
C HIS A 493 -16.63 51.91 -0.69
N GLN A 494 -16.67 51.30 0.50
CA GLN A 494 -16.18 51.92 1.75
C GLN A 494 -14.66 51.96 1.80
N ILE A 495 -13.98 50.86 1.44
CA ILE A 495 -12.51 50.85 1.43
C ILE A 495 -11.94 51.72 0.32
N LEU A 496 -12.57 51.79 -0.87
CA LEU A 496 -12.17 52.75 -1.92
C LEU A 496 -12.38 54.19 -1.46
N TYR A 497 -13.47 54.47 -0.72
CA TYR A 497 -13.69 55.78 -0.11
C TYR A 497 -12.61 56.15 0.92
N GLN A 498 -12.24 55.22 1.79
CA GLN A 498 -11.14 55.39 2.74
C GLN A 498 -9.84 55.69 1.99
N VAL A 499 -9.44 54.83 1.04
CA VAL A 499 -8.23 55.02 0.22
C VAL A 499 -8.24 56.39 -0.47
N TYR A 500 -9.36 56.78 -1.10
CA TYR A 500 -9.51 58.07 -1.77
C TYR A 500 -9.28 59.24 -0.80
N SER A 501 -9.93 59.20 0.36
CA SER A 501 -9.89 60.29 1.34
C SER A 501 -8.47 60.46 1.88
N TYR A 502 -7.87 59.36 2.34
CA TYR A 502 -6.51 59.37 2.88
C TYR A 502 -5.44 59.72 1.85
N THR A 503 -5.62 59.28 0.60
CA THR A 503 -4.66 59.62 -0.45
C THR A 503 -4.70 61.12 -0.75
N LEU A 504 -5.87 61.75 -0.76
CA LEU A 504 -6.01 63.19 -1.01
C LEU A 504 -5.55 64.10 0.14
N GLU A 505 -5.43 63.58 1.35
CA GLU A 505 -4.83 64.29 2.50
C GLU A 505 -3.31 64.42 2.39
N ARG A 506 -2.68 63.65 1.48
CA ARG A 506 -1.23 63.72 1.26
C ARG A 506 -0.82 65.08 0.70
N ASP A 507 0.32 65.58 1.17
CA ASP A 507 0.89 66.87 0.74
C ASP A 507 1.56 66.75 -0.65
N PHE A 508 0.73 66.72 -1.69
CA PHE A 508 1.15 66.78 -3.08
C PHE A 508 0.83 68.14 -3.71
N PRO A 509 1.73 68.68 -4.56
CA PRO A 509 1.60 70.04 -5.09
C PRO A 509 0.35 70.25 -5.94
N CYS A 510 -0.04 69.25 -6.75
CA CYS A 510 -1.20 69.38 -7.65
C CYS A 510 -2.53 69.20 -6.90
N PHE A 511 -2.56 68.58 -5.72
CA PHE A 511 -3.80 68.47 -4.95
C PHE A 511 -4.28 69.82 -4.42
N LYS A 512 -3.37 70.77 -4.19
CA LYS A 512 -3.68 72.13 -3.73
C LYS A 512 -4.37 72.98 -4.81
N THR A 513 -4.32 72.58 -6.08
CA THR A 513 -4.93 73.32 -7.20
C THR A 513 -6.35 72.82 -7.54
N ILE A 514 -6.76 71.66 -7.00
CA ILE A 514 -8.07 71.07 -7.26
C ILE A 514 -9.17 71.89 -6.57
N LYS A 515 -10.08 72.46 -7.36
CA LYS A 515 -11.24 73.23 -6.88
C LYS A 515 -12.50 72.38 -6.80
N VAL A 516 -12.64 71.41 -7.70
CA VAL A 516 -13.84 70.56 -7.81
C VAL A 516 -13.43 69.10 -7.65
N LYS A 517 -14.02 68.42 -6.66
CA LYS A 517 -13.81 67.00 -6.38
C LYS A 517 -15.14 66.27 -6.54
N ILE A 518 -15.28 65.48 -7.59
CA ILE A 518 -16.47 64.66 -7.86
C ILE A 518 -16.14 63.23 -7.52
N ARG A 519 -17.01 62.58 -6.74
CA ARG A 519 -16.79 61.23 -6.27
C ARG A 519 -18.09 60.44 -6.29
N THR A 520 -18.06 59.32 -6.99
CA THR A 520 -19.16 58.35 -7.03
C THR A 520 -18.61 56.97 -6.72
N PHE A 521 -18.97 56.40 -5.58
CA PHE A 521 -18.64 55.01 -5.24
C PHE A 521 -19.95 54.26 -4.98
N GLU A 522 -20.50 53.66 -6.02
CA GLU A 522 -21.73 52.90 -5.91
C GLU A 522 -21.46 51.58 -5.16
N PRO A 523 -22.41 51.08 -4.35
CA PRO A 523 -22.34 49.75 -3.79
C PRO A 523 -22.25 48.72 -4.93
N ILE A 524 -21.15 47.97 -4.97
CA ILE A 524 -20.90 46.91 -5.95
C ILE A 524 -21.16 45.55 -5.29
N GLU A 525 -21.81 44.64 -6.02
CA GLU A 525 -21.95 43.24 -5.57
C GLU A 525 -20.58 42.56 -5.42
N GLU A 526 -20.27 42.14 -4.20
CA GLU A 526 -18.93 41.63 -3.85
C GLU A 526 -18.77 40.13 -4.05
N LYS A 527 -19.83 39.43 -4.46
CA LYS A 527 -19.86 37.98 -4.68
C LYS A 527 -19.02 37.63 -5.92
N GLY A 528 -17.70 37.70 -5.78
CA GLY A 528 -16.73 37.47 -6.84
C GLY A 528 -15.36 38.11 -6.63
N LEU A 529 -15.22 39.09 -5.71
CA LEU A 529 -13.93 39.73 -5.41
C LEU A 529 -13.25 39.08 -4.19
N SER A 530 -12.11 38.45 -4.41
CA SER A 530 -11.21 38.00 -3.33
C SER A 530 -10.57 39.18 -2.59
N ILE A 531 -10.11 38.95 -1.36
CA ILE A 531 -9.38 39.97 -0.56
C ILE A 531 -8.18 40.53 -1.34
N GLU A 532 -7.46 39.68 -2.09
CA GLU A 532 -6.33 40.11 -2.93
C GLU A 532 -6.77 41.02 -4.09
N GLN A 533 -7.92 40.75 -4.71
CA GLN A 533 -8.48 41.63 -5.73
C GLN A 533 -8.94 42.97 -5.14
N LYS A 534 -9.59 42.97 -3.97
CA LYS A 534 -9.92 44.21 -3.23
C LYS A 534 -8.65 45.02 -2.93
N ARG A 535 -7.60 44.36 -2.41
CA ARG A 535 -6.28 44.95 -2.15
C ARG A 535 -5.70 45.57 -3.43
N GLY A 536 -5.73 44.84 -4.54
CA GLY A 536 -5.28 45.33 -5.85
C GLY A 536 -6.03 46.57 -6.31
N LEU A 537 -7.37 46.60 -6.18
CA LEU A 537 -8.19 47.77 -6.52
C LEU A 537 -7.86 48.99 -5.64
N CYS A 538 -7.64 48.78 -4.33
CA CYS A 538 -7.20 49.85 -3.44
C CYS A 538 -5.82 50.40 -3.84
N ARG A 539 -4.86 49.52 -4.17
CA ARG A 539 -3.53 49.93 -4.66
C ARG A 539 -3.60 50.66 -6.00
N PHE A 540 -4.50 50.23 -6.90
CA PHE A 540 -4.76 50.92 -8.15
C PHE A 540 -5.24 52.35 -7.91
N LEU A 541 -6.23 52.53 -7.04
CA LEU A 541 -6.77 53.84 -6.70
C LEU A 541 -5.72 54.74 -6.03
N GLU A 542 -5.00 54.23 -5.03
CA GLU A 542 -3.93 54.95 -4.34
C GLU A 542 -2.88 55.48 -5.33
N GLU A 543 -2.36 54.60 -6.20
CA GLU A 543 -1.30 54.95 -7.14
C GLU A 543 -1.82 55.88 -8.25
N ALA A 544 -3.03 55.68 -8.76
CA ALA A 544 -3.64 56.57 -9.75
C ALA A 544 -3.81 58.00 -9.20
N LEU A 545 -4.32 58.14 -7.97
CA LEU A 545 -4.46 59.43 -7.28
C LEU A 545 -3.11 60.07 -6.99
N CYS A 546 -2.12 59.29 -6.52
CA CYS A 546 -0.77 59.80 -6.30
C CYS A 546 -0.15 60.34 -7.61
N ASN A 547 -0.41 59.69 -8.75
CA ASN A 547 0.03 60.19 -10.05
C ASN A 547 -0.61 61.52 -10.41
N VAL A 548 -1.91 61.71 -10.14
CA VAL A 548 -2.57 63.02 -10.29
C VAL A 548 -1.89 64.07 -9.40
N GLY A 549 -1.73 63.79 -8.10
CA GLY A 549 -1.13 64.74 -7.16
C GLY A 549 0.30 65.16 -7.51
N LYS A 550 1.10 64.24 -8.06
CA LYS A 550 2.49 64.49 -8.43
C LYS A 550 2.67 65.16 -9.79
N HIS A 551 1.83 64.80 -10.77
CA HIS A 551 2.13 65.06 -12.17
C HIS A 551 1.06 65.88 -12.89
N ALA A 552 -0.18 65.95 -12.41
CA ALA A 552 -1.27 66.63 -13.11
C ALA A 552 -1.22 68.17 -12.92
N ALA A 553 -0.22 68.81 -13.54
CA ALA A 553 -0.01 70.25 -13.43
C ALA A 553 -1.21 71.05 -13.96
N GLY A 554 -1.71 71.98 -13.13
CA GLY A 554 -2.85 72.83 -13.48
C GLY A 554 -4.21 72.15 -13.36
N VAL A 555 -4.29 70.97 -12.74
CA VAL A 555 -5.58 70.31 -12.45
C VAL A 555 -6.47 71.23 -11.60
N THR A 556 -7.72 71.41 -12.03
CA THR A 556 -8.76 72.12 -11.28
C THR A 556 -9.96 71.26 -10.94
N ARG A 557 -10.16 70.15 -11.66
CA ARG A 557 -11.23 69.18 -11.44
C ARG A 557 -10.67 67.76 -11.41
N LEU A 558 -11.05 67.01 -10.37
CA LEU A 558 -10.78 65.59 -10.23
C LEU A 558 -12.10 64.85 -10.05
N GLU A 559 -12.32 63.83 -10.87
CA GLU A 559 -13.49 62.97 -10.82
C GLU A 559 -13.07 61.51 -10.63
N VAL A 560 -13.63 60.86 -9.63
CA VAL A 560 -13.34 59.47 -9.30
C VAL A 560 -14.64 58.69 -9.20
N ASN A 561 -14.86 57.78 -10.14
CA ASN A 561 -16.10 57.02 -10.25
C ASN A 561 -15.82 55.52 -10.18
N CYS A 562 -16.55 54.82 -9.32
CA CYS A 562 -16.69 53.38 -9.31
C CYS A 562 -18.17 53.04 -9.42
N SER A 563 -18.59 52.52 -10.57
CA SER A 563 -19.97 52.18 -10.86
C SER A 563 -20.07 50.87 -11.65
N ALA A 564 -21.28 50.32 -11.71
CA ALA A 564 -21.58 49.14 -12.51
C ALA A 564 -22.47 49.54 -13.70
N SER A 565 -22.01 49.29 -14.93
CA SER A 565 -22.78 49.56 -16.15
C SER A 565 -22.55 48.47 -17.19
N GLU A 566 -23.60 48.09 -17.92
CA GLU A 566 -23.53 47.14 -19.06
C GLU A 566 -22.85 45.79 -18.73
N GLY A 567 -22.94 45.33 -17.47
CA GLY A 567 -22.32 44.07 -17.03
C GLY A 567 -20.82 44.18 -16.71
N TRP A 568 -20.30 45.40 -16.57
CA TRP A 568 -18.92 45.68 -16.15
C TRP A 568 -18.91 46.62 -14.94
N HIS A 569 -18.05 46.32 -13.97
CA HIS A 569 -17.62 47.28 -12.97
C HIS A 569 -16.49 48.12 -13.54
N THR A 570 -16.55 49.43 -13.36
CA THR A 570 -15.55 50.36 -13.88
C THR A 570 -15.11 51.30 -12.78
N LEU A 571 -13.81 51.30 -12.49
CA LEU A 571 -13.14 52.27 -11.63
C LEU A 571 -12.34 53.23 -12.52
N SER A 572 -12.75 54.50 -12.53
CA SER A 572 -12.18 55.55 -13.37
C SER A 572 -11.74 56.76 -12.54
N ILE A 573 -10.60 57.32 -12.93
CA ILE A 573 -10.01 58.54 -12.38
C ILE A 573 -9.81 59.49 -13.57
N ILE A 574 -10.46 60.65 -13.50
CA ILE A 574 -10.47 61.64 -14.57
C ILE A 574 -9.99 62.98 -13.99
N ASP A 575 -8.94 63.54 -14.61
CA ASP A 575 -8.46 64.89 -14.32
C ASP A 575 -8.58 65.80 -15.55
N ASP A 576 -8.57 67.12 -15.34
CA ASP A 576 -8.61 68.16 -16.39
C ASP A 576 -7.24 68.85 -16.62
N ALA A 577 -6.14 68.21 -16.20
CA ALA A 577 -4.82 68.80 -16.28
C ALA A 577 -4.30 68.94 -17.73
N LEU A 578 -3.23 69.72 -17.90
CA LEU A 578 -2.52 69.80 -19.18
C LEU A 578 -2.01 68.41 -19.57
N ALA A 579 -2.31 67.96 -20.79
CA ALA A 579 -2.00 66.60 -21.23
C ALA A 579 -0.48 66.36 -21.21
N ILE A 580 -0.03 65.38 -20.42
CA ILE A 580 1.36 64.93 -20.37
C ILE A 580 1.49 63.65 -21.21
N SER A 581 2.15 63.73 -22.36
CA SER A 581 2.52 62.58 -23.19
C SER A 581 3.83 61.96 -22.69
N SER A 582 3.78 61.20 -21.61
CA SER A 582 4.92 60.36 -21.22
C SER A 582 4.87 59.02 -21.97
N TYR A 583 5.84 58.77 -22.85
CA TYR A 583 6.00 57.52 -23.60
C TYR A 583 6.78 56.42 -22.83
N LYS A 584 7.24 56.68 -21.59
CA LYS A 584 7.93 55.67 -20.78
C LYS A 584 6.96 54.93 -19.86
N GLU A 585 6.86 53.62 -20.04
CA GLU A 585 6.10 52.75 -19.14
C GLU A 585 6.80 52.64 -17.77
N GLY A 586 6.20 53.26 -16.75
CA GLY A 586 6.60 53.09 -15.36
C GLY A 586 6.07 51.78 -14.76
N ARG A 587 6.72 51.30 -13.70
CA ARG A 587 6.35 50.06 -12.99
C ARG A 587 4.89 50.03 -12.51
N GLY A 588 4.33 51.17 -12.08
CA GLY A 588 2.91 51.27 -11.70
C GLY A 588 1.94 50.98 -12.85
N THR A 589 2.28 51.38 -14.09
CA THR A 589 1.47 51.04 -15.28
C THR A 589 1.52 49.54 -15.60
N GLN A 590 2.65 48.88 -15.32
CA GLN A 590 2.78 47.42 -15.46
C GLN A 590 1.96 46.66 -14.40
N GLN A 591 1.93 47.17 -13.15
CA GLN A 591 1.08 46.64 -12.08
C GLN A 591 -0.41 46.73 -12.44
N PHE A 592 -0.86 47.85 -13.01
CA PHE A 592 -2.27 48.04 -13.42
C PHE A 592 -2.70 47.06 -14.50
N ARG A 593 -1.83 46.78 -15.49
CA ARG A 593 -2.10 45.77 -16.51
C ARG A 593 -2.14 44.35 -15.95
N ASN A 594 -1.29 44.03 -14.97
CA ASN A 594 -1.32 42.73 -14.30
C ASN A 594 -2.60 42.55 -13.48
N LEU A 595 -3.03 43.59 -12.75
CA LEU A 595 -4.31 43.59 -12.03
C LEU A 595 -5.49 43.41 -12.99
N ALA A 596 -5.49 44.11 -14.13
CA ALA A 596 -6.51 43.92 -15.15
C ALA A 596 -6.59 42.47 -15.64
N ARG A 597 -5.44 41.80 -15.87
CA ARG A 597 -5.42 40.38 -16.24
C ARG A 597 -5.97 39.48 -15.12
N GLN A 598 -5.62 39.74 -13.85
CA GLN A 598 -6.14 38.99 -12.70
C GLN A 598 -7.66 39.13 -12.54
N LEU A 599 -8.20 40.30 -12.85
CA LEU A 599 -9.64 40.58 -12.85
C LEU A 599 -10.36 40.12 -14.13
N LYS A 600 -9.66 39.54 -15.11
CA LYS A 600 -10.16 39.31 -16.49
C LYS A 600 -10.76 40.57 -17.13
N GLY A 601 -10.19 41.71 -16.75
CA GLY A 601 -10.62 43.05 -17.08
C GLY A 601 -9.75 43.75 -18.13
N LYS A 602 -10.00 45.04 -18.32
CA LYS A 602 -9.26 45.93 -19.21
C LYS A 602 -8.73 47.13 -18.43
N PHE A 603 -7.51 47.55 -18.76
CA PHE A 603 -6.92 48.77 -18.24
C PHE A 603 -6.69 49.74 -19.40
N ARG A 604 -7.08 51.00 -19.22
CA ARG A 604 -6.94 52.06 -20.21
C ARG A 604 -6.40 53.33 -19.54
N ARG A 605 -5.41 53.96 -20.17
CA ARG A 605 -4.95 55.31 -19.82
C ARG A 605 -4.91 56.15 -21.09
N VAL A 606 -5.69 57.21 -21.17
CA VAL A 606 -5.80 58.06 -22.38
C VAL A 606 -5.89 59.53 -22.02
N SER A 607 -5.33 60.40 -22.86
CA SER A 607 -5.52 61.85 -22.76
C SER A 607 -6.89 62.24 -23.34
N LEU A 608 -7.58 63.16 -22.67
CA LEU A 608 -8.87 63.70 -23.09
C LEU A 608 -8.67 65.05 -23.81
N SER A 609 -9.49 65.33 -24.82
CA SER A 609 -9.48 66.59 -25.58
C SER A 609 -10.59 67.52 -25.07
N PRO A 610 -10.34 68.82 -24.83
CA PRO A 610 -9.10 69.57 -25.11
C PRO A 610 -8.02 69.50 -24.02
N ARG A 611 -8.35 69.04 -22.80
CA ARG A 611 -7.42 68.82 -21.67
C ARG A 611 -7.91 67.65 -20.80
N GLY A 612 -6.98 67.01 -20.09
CA GLY A 612 -7.27 65.96 -19.10
C GLY A 612 -6.71 64.58 -19.39
N THR A 613 -6.78 63.70 -18.40
CA THR A 613 -6.38 62.28 -18.49
C THR A 613 -7.46 61.39 -17.87
N LEU A 614 -7.79 60.29 -18.55
CA LEU A 614 -8.60 59.19 -18.04
C LEU A 614 -7.67 58.02 -17.70
N CYS A 615 -7.73 57.54 -16.45
CA CYS A 615 -7.13 56.30 -15.99
C CYS A 615 -8.25 55.36 -15.52
N GLU A 616 -8.44 54.25 -16.21
CA GLU A 616 -9.62 53.39 -16.06
C GLU A 616 -9.23 51.92 -15.94
N LEU A 617 -9.87 51.23 -15.01
CA LEU A 617 -9.82 49.79 -14.83
C LEU A 617 -11.25 49.24 -14.83
N SER A 618 -11.57 48.34 -15.75
CA SER A 618 -12.88 47.71 -15.86
C SER A 618 -12.78 46.20 -15.75
N TRP A 619 -13.73 45.56 -15.06
CA TRP A 619 -13.81 44.10 -14.90
C TRP A 619 -15.26 43.61 -14.95
N PRO A 620 -15.53 42.38 -15.40
CA PRO A 620 -16.89 41.90 -15.57
C PRO A 620 -17.62 41.73 -14.22
N VAL A 621 -18.91 42.03 -14.21
CA VAL A 621 -19.82 41.66 -13.11
C VAL A 621 -19.94 40.13 -13.10
N SER A 622 -19.84 39.49 -11.93
CA SER A 622 -19.93 38.03 -11.82
C SER A 622 -21.33 37.54 -12.23
N LYS A 623 -21.47 37.02 -13.45
CA LYS A 623 -22.70 36.35 -13.89
C LYS A 623 -22.78 34.96 -13.27
N PHE A 624 -23.84 34.73 -12.51
CA PHE A 624 -24.26 33.41 -12.07
C PHE A 624 -24.54 32.53 -13.30
N TRP A 625 -23.70 31.52 -13.54
CA TRP A 625 -24.10 30.38 -14.36
C TRP A 625 -24.52 29.29 -13.39
N PHE A 626 -25.84 29.14 -13.19
CA PHE A 626 -26.38 27.87 -12.72
C PHE A 626 -26.16 26.86 -13.84
N TYR A 627 -25.26 25.90 -13.65
CA TYR A 627 -25.30 24.58 -14.26
C TYR A 627 -24.63 23.57 -13.33
#